data_AF-A0A3Q7NAC4-F1
#
_entry.id   AF-A0A3Q7NAC4-F1
#
_cell.length_a   1.000
_cell.length_b   1.000
_cell.length_c   1.000
_cell.angle_alpha   90.00
_cell.angle_beta   90.00
_cell.angle_gamma   90.00
#
_symmetry.space_group_name_H-M   'P 1'
#
loop_
_entity.id
_entity.type
_entity.pdbx_description
1 polymer ?
#
loop_
_entity_poly.entity_id
_entity_poly.type
_entity_poly.pdbx_seq_one_letter_code
_entity_poly.pdbx_strand_id
1 'polypeptide(L)'
;MQAEYTKSPSGTVPSNVPSCRSLLSAEDGPSGHSSLSDGELARNLQDSIKHRIFYLSEQLKVEKASRDENTVGYLKLVSKADRHQAPHIRQAFEKVNQRASATIAQIERRLRHCHQQLQELEEVHRPKGLVLKAESSLDERKQPSQKAPFAEPPNPGREDSLSTSLPDIGRHLPLESHFAASPQGKPSETKCVAQQRNLLLQKMKEDLKEVRELHLGLQVSYQSLKEKHLTDLQVSLESLREEKYRQTLMEEQVNEHLQGHLDEIYHLKQTLACMEEKMAYLSYERAKEIWEVMETFKNRISKLETLQQVTQLEMMENFRIRPQKFMFRFVSLLLTLATIFLVFISTICACPLPLVNSRLRTCTTLMLIGLGALAWQKRHAIPATDWQAWVPSRWRLYSKDSKPLSDGT
;
A
#
# COMPACT_ATOMS: atom_id res chain seq x y z
N MET A 1 26.04 -43.42 -31.62
CA MET A 1 24.58 -43.26 -31.43
C MET A 1 24.33 -41.87 -30.88
N GLN A 2 23.40 -41.15 -31.49
CA GLN A 2 23.22 -39.69 -31.43
C GLN A 2 22.78 -39.18 -30.06
N ALA A 3 23.31 -38.02 -29.69
CA ALA A 3 22.84 -37.20 -28.57
C ALA A 3 21.79 -36.20 -29.07
N GLU A 4 20.57 -36.30 -28.52
CA GLU A 4 19.44 -35.46 -28.86
C GLU A 4 19.45 -34.19 -28.01
N TYR A 5 19.80 -33.07 -28.65
CA TYR A 5 19.79 -31.73 -28.08
C TYR A 5 18.37 -31.16 -28.19
N THR A 6 17.58 -31.21 -27.11
CA THR A 6 16.29 -30.49 -27.06
C THR A 6 16.52 -29.03 -26.67
N LYS A 7 16.57 -28.21 -27.72
CA LYS A 7 16.64 -26.74 -27.71
C LYS A 7 15.28 -26.16 -27.31
N SER A 8 15.16 -25.61 -26.10
CA SER A 8 13.97 -24.86 -25.68
C SER A 8 13.87 -23.54 -26.46
N PRO A 9 12.69 -23.17 -27.00
CA PRO A 9 12.56 -21.96 -27.79
C PRO A 9 12.52 -20.73 -26.88
N SER A 10 13.48 -19.82 -27.06
CA SER A 10 13.40 -18.45 -26.56
C SER A 10 12.26 -17.72 -27.26
N GLY A 11 11.09 -17.69 -26.61
CA GLY A 11 9.97 -16.84 -27.03
C GLY A 11 10.29 -15.38 -26.73
N THR A 12 10.85 -14.68 -27.72
CA THR A 12 10.83 -13.22 -27.79
C THR A 12 9.38 -12.78 -27.93
N VAL A 13 8.77 -12.28 -26.85
CA VAL A 13 7.46 -11.64 -26.90
C VAL A 13 7.64 -10.26 -27.54
N PRO A 14 6.98 -9.94 -28.68
CA PRO A 14 7.04 -8.62 -29.27
C PRO A 14 6.21 -7.64 -28.43
N SER A 15 6.86 -6.58 -27.92
CA SER A 15 6.19 -5.45 -27.27
C SER A 15 5.50 -4.58 -28.32
N ASN A 16 4.30 -4.98 -28.77
CA ASN A 16 3.42 -4.11 -29.54
C ASN A 16 2.69 -3.17 -28.57
N VAL A 17 3.35 -2.06 -28.23
CA VAL A 17 2.71 -0.89 -27.63
C VAL A 17 2.21 -0.01 -28.78
N PRO A 18 0.90 0.25 -28.93
CA PRO A 18 0.45 1.30 -29.81
C PRO A 18 0.78 2.64 -29.15
N SER A 19 1.83 3.29 -29.66
CA SER A 19 2.15 4.69 -29.36
C SER A 19 1.23 5.57 -30.20
N CYS A 20 0.07 5.97 -29.67
CA CYS A 20 -0.79 6.96 -30.32
C CYS A 20 -0.24 8.36 -30.03
N ARG A 21 0.73 8.79 -30.83
CA ARG A 21 1.10 10.20 -30.96
C ARG A 21 0.91 10.61 -32.42
N SER A 22 0.12 11.67 -32.59
CA SER A 22 -0.03 12.47 -33.81
C SER A 22 -0.99 11.96 -34.88
N LEU A 23 -2.27 12.36 -34.78
CA LEU A 23 -3.09 12.71 -35.94
C LEU A 23 -3.89 13.98 -35.60
N LEU A 24 -3.32 15.14 -35.93
CA LEU A 24 -4.03 16.41 -36.05
C LEU A 24 -3.32 17.20 -37.15
N SER A 25 -3.82 17.13 -38.39
CA SER A 25 -3.72 18.23 -39.35
C SER A 25 -4.58 18.01 -40.60
N ALA A 26 -5.41 19.03 -40.90
CA ALA A 26 -6.05 19.42 -42.17
C ALA A 26 -7.12 18.46 -42.74
N GLU A 27 -8.31 18.86 -43.18
CA GLU A 27 -8.76 20.09 -43.86
C GLU A 27 -10.25 20.46 -43.57
N ASP A 28 -10.61 21.66 -44.02
CA ASP A 28 -11.90 22.37 -44.02
C ASP A 28 -13.15 21.61 -44.50
N GLY A 29 -14.30 21.96 -43.91
CA GLY A 29 -15.64 21.70 -44.46
C GLY A 29 -16.78 21.81 -43.42
N PRO A 30 -17.84 22.62 -43.65
CA PRO A 30 -18.87 22.89 -42.65
C PRO A 30 -20.06 21.92 -42.76
N SER A 31 -20.81 21.81 -41.66
CA SER A 31 -22.13 21.15 -41.52
C SER A 31 -22.10 19.71 -41.02
N GLY A 32 -22.77 19.49 -39.88
CA GLY A 32 -23.12 18.17 -39.38
C GLY A 32 -23.23 18.13 -37.87
N HIS A 33 -24.46 18.29 -37.36
CA HIS A 33 -24.81 18.14 -35.96
C HIS A 33 -24.30 16.82 -35.36
N SER A 34 -23.51 16.91 -34.29
CA SER A 34 -23.40 15.83 -33.30
C SER A 34 -22.99 16.43 -31.97
N SER A 35 -23.97 17.01 -31.27
CA SER A 35 -23.89 17.18 -29.82
C SER A 35 -24.00 15.79 -29.19
N LEU A 36 -22.92 15.01 -29.29
CA LEU A 36 -22.70 13.87 -28.40
C LEU A 36 -22.73 14.45 -26.99
N SER A 37 -23.71 14.03 -26.18
CA SER A 37 -23.99 14.71 -24.93
C SER A 37 -22.75 14.61 -24.02
N ASP A 38 -22.45 15.68 -23.28
CA ASP A 38 -21.31 15.72 -22.34
C ASP A 38 -21.33 14.50 -21.38
N GLY A 39 -22.55 13.97 -21.10
CA GLY A 39 -22.76 12.75 -20.33
C GLY A 39 -22.40 11.44 -21.05
N GLU A 40 -22.48 11.34 -22.37
CA GLU A 40 -21.99 10.18 -23.12
C GLU A 40 -20.47 10.10 -23.12
N LEU A 41 -19.78 11.23 -23.25
CA LEU A 41 -18.32 11.30 -23.18
C LEU A 41 -17.82 10.89 -21.78
N ALA A 42 -18.48 11.38 -20.72
CA ALA A 42 -18.16 11.03 -19.34
C ALA A 42 -18.35 9.53 -19.06
N ARG A 43 -19.45 8.93 -19.54
CA ARG A 43 -19.71 7.48 -19.41
C ARG A 43 -18.64 6.64 -20.14
N ASN A 44 -18.30 7.01 -21.38
CA ASN A 44 -17.27 6.32 -22.16
C ASN A 44 -15.88 6.41 -21.50
N LEU A 45 -15.54 7.56 -20.91
CA LEU A 45 -14.28 7.72 -20.16
C LEU A 45 -14.28 6.87 -18.88
N GLN A 46 -15.38 6.86 -18.14
CA GLN A 46 -15.54 6.02 -16.95
C GLN A 46 -15.39 4.53 -17.29
N ASP A 47 -16.00 4.08 -18.38
CA ASP A 47 -15.91 2.68 -18.83
C ASP A 47 -14.51 2.31 -19.31
N SER A 48 -13.81 3.24 -19.98
CA SER A 48 -12.40 3.08 -20.34
C SER A 48 -11.50 2.92 -19.09
N ILE A 49 -11.73 3.72 -18.05
CA ILE A 49 -11.00 3.62 -16.77
C ILE A 49 -11.32 2.29 -16.06
N LYS A 50 -12.58 1.87 -16.01
CA LYS A 50 -12.99 0.57 -15.44
C LYS A 50 -12.33 -0.59 -16.17
N HIS A 51 -12.31 -0.58 -17.51
CA HIS A 51 -11.63 -1.59 -18.30
C HIS A 51 -10.12 -1.60 -18.04
N ARG A 52 -9.50 -0.43 -17.89
CA ARG A 52 -8.08 -0.29 -17.52
C ARG A 52 -7.78 -0.87 -16.15
N ILE A 53 -8.66 -0.65 -15.16
CA ILE A 53 -8.57 -1.24 -13.82
C ILE A 53 -8.64 -2.75 -13.92
N PHE A 54 -9.64 -3.29 -14.61
CA PHE A 54 -9.80 -4.73 -14.80
C PHE A 54 -8.54 -5.36 -15.42
N TYR A 55 -8.05 -4.78 -16.51
CA TYR A 55 -6.83 -5.25 -17.17
C TYR A 55 -5.60 -5.23 -16.24
N LEU A 56 -5.38 -4.13 -15.51
CA LEU A 56 -4.24 -4.02 -14.60
C LEU A 56 -4.36 -4.97 -13.41
N SER A 57 -5.57 -5.23 -12.91
CA SER A 57 -5.84 -6.20 -11.85
C SER A 57 -5.51 -7.62 -12.29
N GLU A 58 -5.93 -8.02 -13.50
CA GLU A 58 -5.58 -9.34 -14.05
C GLU A 58 -4.08 -9.44 -14.33
N GLN A 59 -3.46 -8.38 -14.85
CA GLN A 59 -2.01 -8.36 -15.04
C GLN A 59 -1.26 -8.50 -13.70
N LEU A 60 -1.74 -7.85 -12.64
CA LEU A 60 -1.17 -7.97 -11.29
C LEU A 60 -1.28 -9.40 -10.76
N LYS A 61 -2.43 -10.04 -10.99
CA LYS A 61 -2.69 -11.43 -10.58
C LYS A 61 -1.75 -12.40 -11.28
N VAL A 62 -1.60 -12.27 -12.59
CA VAL A 62 -0.66 -13.10 -13.39
C VAL A 62 0.78 -12.90 -12.93
N GLU A 63 1.21 -11.65 -12.70
CA GLU A 63 2.58 -11.37 -12.26
C GLU A 63 2.86 -11.91 -10.85
N LYS A 64 1.88 -11.83 -9.93
CA LYS A 64 1.97 -12.44 -8.59
C LYS A 64 2.07 -13.96 -8.67
N ALA A 65 1.21 -14.60 -9.46
CA ALA A 65 1.25 -16.05 -9.68
C ALA A 65 2.59 -16.51 -10.29
N SER A 66 3.10 -15.80 -11.30
CA SER A 66 4.41 -16.05 -11.91
C SER A 66 5.55 -15.93 -10.89
N ARG A 67 5.51 -14.93 -9.99
CA ARG A 67 6.50 -14.80 -8.91
C ARG A 67 6.44 -15.96 -7.91
N ASP A 68 5.23 -16.43 -7.58
CA ASP A 68 5.04 -17.54 -6.66
C ASP A 68 5.53 -18.87 -7.28
N GLU A 69 5.25 -19.11 -8.56
CA GLU A 69 5.81 -20.22 -9.34
C GLU A 69 7.35 -20.17 -9.37
N ASN A 70 7.93 -18.99 -9.62
CA ASN A 70 9.38 -18.79 -9.57
C ASN A 70 9.96 -19.09 -8.19
N THR A 71 9.23 -18.79 -7.11
CA THR A 71 9.64 -19.08 -5.73
C THR A 71 9.62 -20.59 -5.47
N VAL A 72 8.58 -21.30 -5.91
CA VAL A 72 8.51 -22.76 -5.83
C VAL A 72 9.64 -23.40 -6.65
N GLY A 73 9.89 -22.90 -7.86
CA GLY A 73 10.99 -23.34 -8.72
C GLY A 73 12.36 -23.14 -8.07
N TYR A 74 12.59 -21.99 -7.43
CA TYR A 74 13.80 -21.70 -6.67
C TYR A 74 14.00 -22.69 -5.51
N LEU A 75 12.97 -22.93 -4.69
CA LEU A 75 13.06 -23.88 -3.58
C LEU A 75 13.42 -25.28 -4.07
N LYS A 76 12.83 -25.72 -5.19
CA LYS A 76 13.14 -27.00 -5.82
C LYS A 76 14.59 -27.07 -6.30
N LEU A 77 15.10 -26.02 -6.95
CA LEU A 77 16.49 -25.97 -7.42
C LEU A 77 17.48 -25.96 -6.26
N VAL A 78 17.24 -25.15 -5.22
CA VAL A 78 18.11 -25.10 -4.04
C VAL A 78 18.12 -26.42 -3.28
N SER A 79 16.99 -27.12 -3.19
CA SER A 79 16.92 -28.44 -2.52
C SER A 79 17.78 -29.51 -3.18
N LYS A 80 18.11 -29.35 -4.47
CA LYS A 80 18.93 -30.28 -5.26
C LYS A 80 20.35 -29.76 -5.54
N ALA A 81 20.65 -28.54 -5.12
CA ALA A 81 21.88 -27.86 -5.49
C ALA A 81 23.01 -28.15 -4.51
N ASP A 82 24.20 -28.39 -5.07
CA ASP A 82 25.42 -28.50 -4.28
C ASP A 82 25.83 -27.15 -3.67
N ARG A 83 26.69 -27.22 -2.65
CA ARG A 83 27.18 -26.07 -1.87
C ARG A 83 27.84 -24.96 -2.72
N HIS A 84 28.35 -25.31 -3.90
CA HIS A 84 28.95 -24.38 -4.86
C HIS A 84 27.93 -23.79 -5.84
N GLN A 85 26.81 -24.46 -6.11
CA GLN A 85 25.77 -24.01 -7.06
C GLN A 85 24.71 -23.13 -6.38
N ALA A 86 24.43 -23.39 -5.10
CA ALA A 86 23.42 -22.66 -4.33
C ALA A 86 23.59 -21.12 -4.33
N PRO A 87 24.80 -20.54 -4.24
CA PRO A 87 24.98 -19.08 -4.33
C PRO A 87 24.56 -18.51 -5.69
N HIS A 88 24.87 -19.20 -6.79
CA HIS A 88 24.50 -18.78 -8.14
C HIS A 88 22.99 -18.86 -8.38
N ILE A 89 22.35 -19.92 -7.88
CA ILE A 89 20.89 -20.09 -7.95
C ILE A 89 20.19 -18.98 -7.14
N ARG A 90 20.71 -18.66 -5.96
CA ARG A 90 20.19 -17.55 -5.14
C ARG A 90 20.33 -16.20 -5.84
N GLN A 91 21.48 -15.92 -6.43
CA GLN A 91 21.71 -14.67 -7.16
C GLN A 91 20.77 -14.53 -8.38
N ALA A 92 20.54 -15.62 -9.11
CA ALA A 92 19.62 -15.65 -10.24
C ALA A 92 18.17 -15.39 -9.79
N PHE A 93 17.72 -16.08 -8.72
CA PHE A 93 16.40 -15.86 -8.14
C PHE A 93 16.22 -14.43 -7.65
N GLU A 94 17.20 -13.87 -6.95
CA GLU A 94 17.13 -12.51 -6.42
C GLU A 94 16.96 -11.49 -7.53
N LYS A 95 17.65 -11.66 -8.67
CA LYS A 95 17.49 -10.80 -9.85
C LYS A 95 16.11 -10.91 -10.49
N VAL A 96 15.55 -12.12 -10.59
CA VAL A 96 14.19 -12.35 -11.12
C VAL A 96 13.15 -11.77 -10.17
N ASN A 97 13.30 -11.99 -8.87
CA ASN A 97 12.40 -11.50 -7.85
C ASN A 97 12.42 -9.96 -7.72
N GLN A 98 13.59 -9.34 -7.86
CA GLN A 98 13.70 -7.87 -7.94
C GLN A 98 12.93 -7.30 -9.13
N ARG A 99 13.04 -7.92 -10.31
CA ARG A 99 12.29 -7.50 -11.51
C ARG A 99 10.79 -7.68 -11.32
N ALA A 100 10.35 -8.85 -10.87
CA ALA A 100 8.94 -9.10 -10.58
C ALA A 100 8.38 -8.10 -9.55
N SER A 101 9.14 -7.82 -8.50
CA SER A 101 8.75 -6.84 -7.47
C SER A 101 8.63 -5.42 -8.02
N ALA A 102 9.54 -5.01 -8.91
CA ALA A 102 9.46 -3.72 -9.57
C ALA A 102 8.25 -3.61 -10.50
N THR A 103 7.96 -4.66 -11.28
CA THR A 103 6.78 -4.75 -12.15
C THR A 103 5.49 -4.70 -11.34
N ILE A 104 5.37 -5.50 -10.29
CA ILE A 104 4.22 -5.52 -9.36
C ILE A 104 4.00 -4.11 -8.79
N ALA A 105 5.05 -3.47 -8.25
CA ALA A 105 4.94 -2.13 -7.70
C ALA A 105 4.50 -1.09 -8.74
N GLN A 106 4.93 -1.22 -10.00
CA GLN A 106 4.50 -0.35 -11.08
C GLN A 106 3.02 -0.55 -11.43
N ILE A 107 2.57 -1.80 -11.53
CA ILE A 107 1.16 -2.14 -11.80
C ILE A 107 0.28 -1.59 -10.66
N GLU A 108 0.66 -1.82 -9.40
CA GLU A 108 -0.07 -1.33 -8.24
C GLU A 108 -0.16 0.21 -8.19
N ARG A 109 0.91 0.93 -8.57
CA ARG A 109 0.85 2.40 -8.71
C ARG A 109 -0.14 2.84 -9.78
N ARG A 110 -0.12 2.20 -10.96
CA ARG A 110 -1.05 2.53 -12.06
C ARG A 110 -2.48 2.23 -11.68
N LEU A 111 -2.71 1.13 -10.97
CA LEU A 111 -4.02 0.73 -10.47
C LEU A 111 -4.54 1.75 -9.46
N ARG A 112 -3.72 2.21 -8.52
CA ARG A 112 -4.08 3.32 -7.62
C ARG A 112 -4.46 4.59 -8.38
N HIS A 113 -3.68 4.96 -9.39
CA HIS A 113 -3.97 6.13 -10.21
C HIS A 113 -5.31 6.02 -10.95
N CYS A 114 -5.61 4.86 -11.56
CA CYS A 114 -6.89 4.64 -12.23
C CYS A 114 -8.07 4.66 -11.25
N HIS A 115 -7.93 4.10 -10.04
CA HIS A 115 -8.98 4.18 -9.01
C HIS A 115 -9.21 5.62 -8.55
N GLN A 116 -8.14 6.40 -8.38
CA GLN A 116 -8.24 7.81 -8.01
C GLN A 116 -8.94 8.63 -9.11
N GLN A 117 -8.60 8.40 -10.38
CA GLN A 117 -9.28 9.03 -11.52
C GLN A 117 -10.76 8.66 -11.58
N LEU A 118 -11.11 7.40 -11.30
CA LEU A 118 -12.50 6.95 -11.26
C LEU A 118 -13.29 7.66 -10.15
N GLN A 119 -12.69 7.79 -8.97
CA GLN A 119 -13.27 8.47 -7.82
C GLN A 119 -13.46 9.97 -8.08
N GLU A 120 -12.50 10.64 -8.73
CA GLU A 120 -12.63 12.05 -9.13
C GLU A 120 -13.76 12.26 -10.14
N LEU A 121 -13.93 11.35 -11.11
CA LEU A 121 -15.05 11.38 -12.05
C LEU A 121 -16.40 11.15 -11.35
N GLU A 122 -16.44 10.33 -10.31
CA GLU A 122 -17.67 10.02 -9.57
C GLU A 122 -18.06 11.15 -8.60
N GLU A 123 -17.08 11.76 -7.93
CA GLU A 123 -17.24 12.92 -7.05
C GLU A 123 -17.74 14.17 -7.81
N VAL A 124 -17.30 14.39 -9.05
CA VAL A 124 -17.77 15.50 -9.90
C VAL A 124 -19.24 15.36 -10.28
N HIS A 125 -19.77 14.14 -10.32
CA HIS A 125 -21.19 13.87 -10.62
C HIS A 125 -22.09 13.82 -9.38
N ARG A 126 -21.55 14.02 -8.16
CA ARG A 126 -22.37 14.14 -6.94
C ARG A 126 -22.79 15.61 -6.77
N PRO A 127 -24.10 15.95 -6.83
CA PRO A 127 -24.53 17.33 -6.62
C PRO A 127 -24.13 17.78 -5.21
N LYS A 128 -23.29 18.82 -5.14
CA LYS A 128 -23.00 19.56 -3.92
C LYS A 128 -24.29 20.23 -3.45
N GLY A 129 -25.00 19.57 -2.53
CA GLY A 129 -25.98 20.20 -1.66
C GLY A 129 -25.26 21.18 -0.74
N LEU A 130 -25.53 22.47 -0.96
CA LEU A 130 -25.46 23.60 -0.02
C LEU A 130 -24.55 23.42 1.21
N VAL A 131 -23.33 23.94 1.11
CA VAL A 131 -22.65 24.52 2.28
C VAL A 131 -22.31 25.95 1.91
N LEU A 132 -23.22 26.86 2.30
CA LEU A 132 -22.93 28.27 2.37
C LEU A 132 -21.89 28.51 3.47
N LYS A 133 -20.85 29.19 3.05
CA LYS A 133 -19.80 29.82 3.83
C LYS A 133 -20.42 30.77 4.87
N ALA A 134 -20.12 30.56 6.14
CA ALA A 134 -20.22 31.58 7.19
C ALA A 134 -19.03 31.40 8.15
N GLU A 135 -18.08 32.32 8.05
CA GLU A 135 -17.08 32.57 9.10
C GLU A 135 -17.71 33.42 10.20
N SER A 136 -17.70 32.96 11.46
CA SER A 136 -17.44 33.82 12.63
C SER A 136 -17.27 33.01 13.93
N SER A 137 -16.05 33.10 14.48
CA SER A 137 -15.67 33.31 15.89
C SER A 137 -16.46 32.72 17.08
N LEU A 138 -15.67 32.05 17.95
CA LEU A 138 -15.63 32.09 19.42
C LEU A 138 -16.86 31.72 20.29
N ASP A 139 -16.63 30.64 21.06
CA ASP A 139 -16.82 30.49 22.52
C ASP A 139 -18.19 30.12 23.14
N GLU A 140 -18.07 29.40 24.27
CA GLU A 140 -19.05 29.03 25.30
C GLU A 140 -19.90 27.73 25.17
N ARG A 141 -19.25 26.62 25.56
CA ARG A 141 -19.56 25.79 26.75
C ARG A 141 -21.03 25.69 27.25
N LYS A 142 -21.71 24.56 26.99
CA LYS A 142 -22.13 23.49 27.96
C LYS A 142 -23.34 22.66 27.46
N GLN A 143 -23.12 21.35 27.39
CA GLN A 143 -24.10 20.23 27.42
C GLN A 143 -25.08 20.29 28.62
N PRO A 144 -26.12 19.41 28.77
CA PRO A 144 -26.34 18.08 28.15
C PRO A 144 -27.80 17.65 27.80
N SER A 145 -27.88 16.58 26.99
CA SER A 145 -28.82 15.43 27.05
C SER A 145 -30.35 15.63 27.05
N GLN A 146 -31.04 15.00 26.09
CA GLN A 146 -31.59 13.65 26.25
C GLN A 146 -32.32 13.13 24.98
N LYS A 147 -32.09 11.85 24.72
CA LYS A 147 -32.95 10.81 24.14
C LYS A 147 -34.29 11.20 23.49
N ALA A 148 -34.44 10.71 22.25
CA ALA A 148 -35.71 10.39 21.58
C ALA A 148 -36.59 9.43 22.43
N PRO A 149 -37.91 9.27 22.16
CA PRO A 149 -38.34 8.51 20.98
C PRO A 149 -39.69 8.93 20.32
N PHE A 150 -39.82 8.46 19.07
CA PHE A 150 -41.00 8.14 18.25
C PHE A 150 -42.39 8.14 18.91
N ALA A 151 -43.40 8.72 18.22
CA ALA A 151 -44.43 7.99 17.46
C ALA A 151 -45.64 8.89 17.09
N GLU A 152 -46.21 8.59 15.93
CA GLU A 152 -47.44 9.03 15.22
C GLU A 152 -48.75 8.93 16.06
N PRO A 153 -49.96 9.20 15.51
CA PRO A 153 -50.63 10.44 15.06
C PRO A 153 -51.90 10.75 15.95
N PRO A 154 -52.72 11.82 15.73
CA PRO A 154 -53.88 11.70 14.84
C PRO A 154 -54.39 13.04 14.21
N ASN A 155 -55.17 12.93 13.11
CA ASN A 155 -56.17 13.95 12.71
C ASN A 155 -57.36 13.91 13.70
N PRO A 156 -58.30 14.89 13.84
CA PRO A 156 -58.80 15.80 12.79
C PRO A 156 -59.18 17.23 13.28
N GLY A 157 -59.65 18.07 12.34
CA GLY A 157 -60.68 19.07 12.67
C GLY A 157 -60.36 20.55 12.41
N ARG A 158 -60.97 21.05 11.33
CA ARG A 158 -61.87 22.24 11.31
C ARG A 158 -61.27 23.65 11.51
N GLU A 159 -61.38 24.44 10.42
CA GLU A 159 -61.80 25.88 10.29
C GLU A 159 -61.05 26.92 11.15
N ASP A 160 -60.60 28.11 10.73
CA ASP A 160 -60.82 29.04 9.61
C ASP A 160 -59.51 29.85 9.48
N SER A 161 -59.10 30.43 8.34
CA SER A 161 -59.47 31.81 7.97
C SER A 161 -58.60 32.25 6.79
N LEU A 162 -59.21 33.01 5.88
CA LEU A 162 -58.70 33.67 4.67
C LEU A 162 -57.29 34.29 4.75
N SER A 163 -56.54 34.23 3.63
CA SER A 163 -55.95 35.42 3.00
C SER A 163 -55.41 35.13 1.58
N THR A 164 -55.98 35.80 0.56
CA THR A 164 -55.30 36.55 -0.53
C THR A 164 -54.34 35.77 -1.48
N SER A 165 -54.39 35.82 -2.81
CA SER A 165 -55.18 36.49 -3.85
C SER A 165 -54.76 35.90 -5.21
N LEU A 166 -55.65 35.97 -6.20
CA LEU A 166 -55.36 35.72 -7.62
C LEU A 166 -55.77 36.98 -8.40
N PRO A 167 -55.03 37.42 -9.43
CA PRO A 167 -55.31 38.71 -10.08
C PRO A 167 -56.47 38.58 -11.08
N ASP A 168 -57.37 39.55 -10.96
CA ASP A 168 -58.48 39.87 -11.85
C ASP A 168 -58.00 40.91 -12.88
N ILE A 169 -58.12 40.60 -14.18
CA ILE A 169 -57.93 41.57 -15.27
C ILE A 169 -59.31 41.86 -15.85
N GLY A 170 -59.85 43.00 -15.44
CA GLY A 170 -61.14 43.50 -15.86
C GLY A 170 -61.19 43.98 -17.30
N ARG A 171 -62.40 43.92 -17.86
CA ARG A 171 -62.88 44.91 -18.82
C ARG A 171 -64.26 45.38 -18.38
N HIS A 172 -64.29 46.64 -17.92
CA HIS A 172 -65.47 47.46 -17.74
C HIS A 172 -66.17 47.73 -19.08
N LEU A 173 -67.51 47.80 -19.03
CA LEU A 173 -68.32 48.85 -19.68
C LEU A 173 -69.81 48.67 -19.31
N PRO A 174 -70.41 49.62 -18.59
CA PRO A 174 -71.82 49.95 -18.70
C PRO A 174 -71.95 51.22 -19.54
N LEU A 175 -72.71 51.16 -20.65
CA LEU A 175 -73.09 52.36 -21.39
C LEU A 175 -74.60 52.33 -21.65
N GLU A 176 -75.32 52.92 -20.71
CA GLU A 176 -76.62 53.54 -20.96
C GLU A 176 -76.45 54.60 -22.05
N SER A 177 -77.24 54.52 -23.11
CA SER A 177 -77.56 55.68 -23.94
C SER A 177 -79.04 55.64 -24.33
N HIS A 178 -79.76 56.63 -23.83
CA HIS A 178 -81.05 57.04 -24.35
C HIS A 178 -80.83 57.67 -25.73
N PHE A 179 -81.56 57.22 -26.76
CA PHE A 179 -81.94 58.07 -27.87
C PHE A 179 -83.33 57.70 -28.39
N ALA A 180 -84.09 58.77 -28.64
CA ALA A 180 -85.50 58.80 -28.95
C ALA A 180 -85.88 58.05 -30.23
N ALA A 181 -87.02 57.37 -30.18
CA ALA A 181 -87.68 56.78 -31.34
C ALA A 181 -88.55 57.83 -32.05
N SER A 182 -88.21 58.10 -33.31
CA SER A 182 -89.14 58.36 -34.43
C SER A 182 -88.34 58.11 -35.71
N PRO A 183 -88.86 57.34 -36.70
CA PRO A 183 -89.79 57.95 -37.63
C PRO A 183 -90.96 57.06 -38.07
N GLN A 184 -92.05 57.77 -38.34
CA GLN A 184 -93.13 57.41 -39.24
C GLN A 184 -92.59 57.25 -40.68
N GLY A 185 -92.90 56.14 -41.37
CA GLY A 185 -92.78 56.08 -42.83
C GLY A 185 -92.45 54.73 -43.48
N LYS A 186 -93.47 54.12 -44.11
CA LYS A 186 -93.45 53.16 -45.25
C LYS A 186 -93.12 51.66 -44.98
N PRO A 187 -93.89 50.72 -45.56
CA PRO A 187 -93.74 49.29 -45.30
C PRO A 187 -92.85 48.61 -46.36
N SER A 188 -91.53 48.60 -46.17
CA SER A 188 -90.65 47.78 -47.03
C SER A 188 -89.35 47.21 -46.41
N GLU A 189 -88.91 47.64 -45.21
CA GLU A 189 -87.56 47.27 -44.68
C GLU A 189 -87.54 46.25 -43.52
N THR A 190 -88.69 45.87 -42.96
CA THR A 190 -88.79 44.96 -41.80
C THR A 190 -88.24 43.55 -42.08
N LYS A 191 -88.17 43.14 -43.36
CA LYS A 191 -87.63 41.82 -43.76
C LYS A 191 -86.11 41.72 -43.65
N CYS A 192 -85.36 42.78 -43.99
CA CYS A 192 -83.89 42.72 -44.05
C CYS A 192 -83.23 42.67 -42.66
N VAL A 193 -83.71 43.51 -41.73
CA VAL A 193 -83.21 43.54 -40.34
C VAL A 193 -83.63 42.29 -39.56
N ALA A 194 -84.83 41.76 -39.82
CA ALA A 194 -85.28 40.50 -39.22
C ALA A 194 -84.46 39.30 -39.74
N GLN A 195 -84.10 39.29 -41.03
CA GLN A 195 -83.29 38.23 -41.63
C GLN A 195 -81.86 38.23 -41.07
N GLN A 196 -81.26 39.41 -40.88
CA GLN A 196 -79.91 39.53 -40.28
C GLN A 196 -79.89 39.12 -38.79
N ARG A 197 -80.92 39.47 -38.02
CA ARG A 197 -81.07 38.99 -36.62
C ARG A 197 -81.24 37.47 -36.54
N ASN A 198 -82.01 36.88 -37.45
CA ASN A 198 -82.18 35.42 -37.50
C ASN A 198 -80.86 34.70 -37.84
N LEU A 199 -80.06 35.25 -38.77
CA LEU A 199 -78.74 34.70 -39.11
C LEU A 199 -77.77 34.75 -37.92
N LEU A 200 -77.76 35.86 -37.19
CA LEU A 200 -76.91 36.04 -36.01
C LEU A 200 -77.34 35.13 -34.84
N LEU A 201 -78.66 34.97 -34.65
CA LEU A 201 -79.21 34.04 -33.69
C LEU A 201 -78.87 32.58 -34.04
N GLN A 202 -78.91 32.22 -35.32
CA GLN A 202 -78.53 30.89 -35.80
C GLN A 202 -77.04 30.62 -35.56
N LYS A 203 -76.18 31.59 -35.87
CA LYS A 203 -74.74 31.52 -35.58
C LYS A 203 -74.47 31.35 -34.08
N MET A 204 -75.11 32.15 -33.23
CA MET A 204 -75.00 32.01 -31.77
C MET A 204 -75.48 30.64 -31.28
N LYS A 205 -76.49 30.05 -31.93
CA LYS A 205 -76.99 28.71 -31.61
C LYS A 205 -76.00 27.62 -32.00
N GLU A 206 -75.33 27.78 -33.13
CA GLU A 206 -74.23 26.92 -33.60
C GLU A 206 -73.05 27.00 -32.63
N ASP A 207 -72.60 28.22 -32.30
CA ASP A 207 -71.50 28.47 -31.36
C ASP A 207 -71.83 27.89 -29.97
N LEU A 208 -73.08 28.03 -29.50
CA LEU A 208 -73.51 27.44 -28.22
C LEU A 208 -73.52 25.91 -28.27
N LYS A 209 -73.81 25.32 -29.43
CA LYS A 209 -73.73 23.86 -29.62
C LYS A 209 -72.26 23.42 -29.60
N GLU A 210 -71.39 24.12 -30.32
CA GLU A 210 -69.95 23.85 -30.35
C GLU A 210 -69.32 23.96 -28.95
N VAL A 211 -69.66 25.00 -28.18
CA VAL A 211 -69.22 25.15 -26.78
C VAL A 211 -69.70 23.99 -25.91
N ARG A 212 -70.92 23.49 -26.11
CA ARG A 212 -71.42 22.31 -25.37
C ARG A 212 -70.64 21.05 -25.73
N GLU A 213 -70.40 20.80 -27.01
CA GLU A 213 -69.60 19.65 -27.48
C GLU A 213 -68.17 19.72 -26.93
N LEU A 214 -67.54 20.91 -26.93
CA LEU A 214 -66.24 21.14 -26.33
C LEU A 214 -66.24 20.90 -24.81
N HIS A 215 -67.30 21.33 -24.12
CA HIS A 215 -67.44 21.09 -22.68
C HIS A 215 -67.56 19.60 -22.35
N LEU A 216 -68.37 18.86 -23.10
CA LEU A 216 -68.50 17.40 -22.99
C LEU A 216 -67.17 16.69 -23.32
N GLY A 217 -66.50 17.09 -24.39
CA GLY A 217 -65.20 16.55 -24.78
C GLY A 217 -64.12 16.80 -23.73
N LEU A 218 -64.08 18.02 -23.17
CA LEU A 218 -63.16 18.38 -22.09
C LEU A 218 -63.46 17.61 -20.79
N GLN A 219 -64.74 17.37 -20.48
CA GLN A 219 -65.13 16.58 -19.32
C GLN A 219 -64.68 15.12 -19.45
N VAL A 220 -64.83 14.51 -20.63
CA VAL A 220 -64.38 13.14 -20.89
C VAL A 220 -62.86 13.04 -20.85
N SER A 221 -62.13 14.00 -21.46
CA SER A 221 -60.67 14.00 -21.42
C SER A 221 -60.13 14.22 -20.02
N TYR A 222 -60.76 15.06 -19.20
CA TYR A 222 -60.43 15.23 -17.79
C TYR A 222 -60.59 13.92 -17.00
N GLN A 223 -61.71 13.19 -17.19
CA GLN A 223 -61.92 11.91 -16.50
C GLN A 223 -60.92 10.85 -16.95
N SER A 224 -60.64 10.75 -18.25
CA SER A 224 -59.62 9.84 -18.79
C SER A 224 -58.23 10.17 -18.24
N LEU A 225 -57.87 11.45 -18.17
CA LEU A 225 -56.60 11.90 -17.60
C LEU A 225 -56.51 11.58 -16.11
N LYS A 226 -57.59 11.77 -15.36
CA LYS A 226 -57.67 11.43 -13.93
C LYS A 226 -57.48 9.93 -13.69
N GLU A 227 -58.17 9.09 -14.45
CA GLU A 227 -58.05 7.63 -14.35
C GLU A 227 -56.64 7.15 -14.70
N LYS A 228 -56.04 7.74 -15.75
CA LYS A 228 -54.64 7.48 -16.10
C LYS A 228 -53.68 7.88 -14.97
N HIS A 229 -53.83 9.06 -14.38
CA HIS A 229 -52.97 9.47 -13.26
C HIS A 229 -53.12 8.57 -12.04
N LEU A 230 -54.34 8.13 -11.72
CA LEU A 230 -54.57 7.21 -10.60
C LEU A 230 -53.92 5.84 -10.83
N THR A 231 -54.04 5.30 -12.05
CA THR A 231 -53.42 4.03 -12.42
C THR A 231 -51.90 4.13 -12.47
N ASP A 232 -51.34 5.20 -13.05
CA ASP A 232 -49.89 5.45 -13.07
C ASP A 232 -49.32 5.58 -11.65
N LEU A 233 -50.04 6.27 -10.75
CA LEU A 233 -49.66 6.38 -9.34
C LEU A 233 -49.67 5.03 -8.63
N GLN A 234 -50.68 4.20 -8.90
CA GLN A 234 -50.78 2.85 -8.31
C GLN A 234 -49.60 1.97 -8.75
N VAL A 235 -49.30 1.92 -10.04
CA VAL A 235 -48.17 1.14 -10.57
C VAL A 235 -46.84 1.65 -10.02
N SER A 236 -46.69 2.98 -9.88
CA SER A 236 -45.50 3.59 -9.27
C SER A 236 -45.34 3.19 -7.80
N LEU A 237 -46.43 3.13 -7.04
CA LEU A 237 -46.40 2.68 -5.64
C LEU A 237 -46.09 1.18 -5.51
N GLU A 238 -46.65 0.35 -6.40
CA GLU A 238 -46.38 -1.10 -6.42
C GLU A 238 -44.92 -1.39 -6.78
N SER A 239 -44.38 -0.75 -7.81
CA SER A 239 -42.96 -0.88 -8.18
C SER A 239 -42.02 -0.39 -7.07
N LEU A 240 -42.35 0.72 -6.40
CA LEU A 240 -41.57 1.21 -5.26
C LEU A 240 -41.57 0.21 -4.09
N ARG A 241 -42.71 -0.45 -3.85
CA ARG A 241 -42.84 -1.49 -2.82
C ARG A 241 -42.02 -2.73 -3.18
N GLU A 242 -42.03 -3.14 -4.45
CA GLU A 242 -41.20 -4.24 -4.95
C GLU A 242 -39.72 -3.92 -4.82
N GLU A 243 -39.30 -2.70 -5.17
CA GLU A 243 -37.92 -2.25 -5.00
C GLU A 243 -37.48 -2.32 -3.54
N LYS A 244 -38.33 -1.84 -2.62
CA LYS A 244 -38.04 -1.90 -1.19
C LYS A 244 -37.90 -3.34 -0.70
N TYR A 245 -38.72 -4.26 -1.20
CA TYR A 245 -38.59 -5.67 -0.88
C TYR A 245 -37.28 -6.27 -1.43
N ARG A 246 -36.93 -5.98 -2.69
CA ARG A 246 -35.65 -6.41 -3.28
C ARG A 246 -34.45 -5.85 -2.51
N GLN A 247 -34.53 -4.61 -2.05
CA GLN A 247 -33.51 -3.99 -1.21
C GLN A 247 -33.34 -4.75 0.11
N THR A 248 -34.43 -5.04 0.83
CA THR A 248 -34.35 -5.80 2.10
C THR A 248 -33.77 -7.19 1.88
N LEU A 249 -34.15 -7.88 0.81
CA LEU A 249 -33.60 -9.20 0.50
C LEU A 249 -32.10 -9.15 0.19
N MET A 250 -31.67 -8.18 -0.62
CA MET A 250 -30.25 -8.00 -0.92
C MET A 250 -29.46 -7.63 0.34
N GLU A 251 -30.01 -6.78 1.20
CA GLU A 251 -29.41 -6.41 2.47
C GLU A 251 -29.22 -7.64 3.38
N GLU A 252 -30.23 -8.50 3.48
CA GLU A 252 -30.15 -9.76 4.23
C GLU A 252 -29.08 -10.70 3.67
N GLN A 253 -29.02 -10.86 2.34
CA GLN A 253 -28.00 -11.69 1.69
C GLN A 253 -26.58 -11.17 1.93
N VAL A 254 -26.38 -9.86 1.82
CA VAL A 254 -25.07 -9.23 2.09
C VAL A 254 -24.71 -9.39 3.56
N ASN A 255 -25.68 -9.27 4.47
CA ASN A 255 -25.46 -9.42 5.89
C ASN A 255 -25.11 -10.87 6.27
N GLU A 256 -25.77 -11.87 5.69
CA GLU A 256 -25.44 -13.29 5.87
C GLU A 256 -24.01 -13.58 5.38
N HIS A 257 -23.65 -13.07 4.20
CA HIS A 257 -22.30 -13.23 3.65
C HIS A 257 -21.23 -12.55 4.53
N LEU A 258 -21.50 -11.32 4.97
CA LEU A 258 -20.61 -10.58 5.85
C LEU A 258 -20.43 -11.27 7.21
N GLN A 259 -21.52 -11.81 7.77
CA GLN A 259 -21.48 -12.57 9.00
C GLN A 259 -20.63 -13.84 8.85
N GLY A 260 -20.79 -14.59 7.75
CA GLY A 260 -19.94 -15.74 7.45
C GLY A 260 -18.44 -15.39 7.41
N HIS A 261 -18.09 -14.30 6.72
CA HIS A 261 -16.69 -13.81 6.70
C HIS A 261 -16.19 -13.40 8.08
N LEU A 262 -17.02 -12.73 8.88
CA LEU A 262 -16.67 -12.34 10.25
C LEU A 262 -16.41 -13.57 11.12
N ASP A 263 -17.23 -14.61 10.99
CA ASP A 263 -17.09 -15.87 11.73
C ASP A 263 -15.83 -16.63 11.30
N GLU A 264 -15.52 -16.67 10.00
CA GLU A 264 -14.28 -17.26 9.47
C GLU A 264 -13.04 -16.50 10.00
N ILE A 265 -13.06 -15.17 9.98
CA ILE A 265 -11.98 -14.34 10.52
C ILE A 265 -11.82 -14.58 12.02
N TYR A 266 -12.92 -14.70 12.77
CA TYR A 266 -12.89 -14.97 14.19
C TYR A 266 -12.26 -16.34 14.48
N HIS A 267 -12.71 -17.39 13.79
CA HIS A 267 -12.16 -18.73 13.92
C HIS A 267 -10.67 -18.79 13.56
N LEU A 268 -10.26 -18.09 12.49
CA LEU A 268 -8.87 -18.01 12.07
C LEU A 268 -8.01 -17.28 13.11
N LYS A 269 -8.50 -16.17 13.68
CA LYS A 269 -7.81 -15.46 14.76
C LYS A 269 -7.62 -16.34 15.99
N GLN A 270 -8.63 -17.11 16.37
CA GLN A 270 -8.54 -18.04 17.49
C GLN A 270 -7.50 -19.14 17.23
N THR A 271 -7.50 -19.70 16.03
CA THR A 271 -6.53 -20.73 15.61
C THR A 271 -5.11 -20.16 15.61
N LEU A 272 -4.94 -18.92 15.12
CA LEU A 272 -3.67 -18.21 15.12
C LEU A 272 -3.16 -17.97 16.54
N ALA A 273 -4.01 -17.50 17.45
CA ALA A 273 -3.66 -17.27 18.85
C ALA A 273 -3.22 -18.57 19.54
N CYS A 274 -3.96 -19.67 19.35
CA CYS A 274 -3.59 -20.98 19.89
C CYS A 274 -2.24 -21.47 19.33
N MET A 275 -2.01 -21.29 18.03
CA MET A 275 -0.76 -21.67 17.39
C MET A 275 0.42 -20.80 17.85
N GLU A 276 0.19 -19.50 18.07
CA GLU A 276 1.17 -18.57 18.62
C GLU A 276 1.59 -18.98 20.03
N GLU A 277 0.64 -19.27 20.91
CA GLU A 277 0.93 -19.79 22.26
C GLU A 277 1.74 -21.09 22.22
N LYS A 278 1.35 -22.03 21.35
CA LYS A 278 2.09 -23.28 21.16
C LYS A 278 3.51 -23.03 20.66
N MET A 279 3.69 -22.12 19.70
CA MET A 279 5.00 -21.78 19.16
C MET A 279 5.87 -21.07 20.20
N ALA A 280 5.29 -20.16 20.99
CA ALA A 280 5.95 -19.49 22.09
C ALA A 280 6.42 -20.52 23.14
N TYR A 281 5.56 -21.46 23.53
CA TYR A 281 5.92 -22.54 24.44
C TYR A 281 7.07 -23.40 23.91
N LEU A 282 6.99 -23.87 22.66
CA LEU A 282 8.05 -24.66 22.03
C LEU A 282 9.37 -23.89 21.88
N SER A 283 9.31 -22.56 21.72
CA SER A 283 10.50 -21.71 21.71
C SER A 283 11.15 -21.64 23.09
N TYR A 284 10.33 -21.50 24.13
CA TYR A 284 10.79 -21.51 25.53
C TYR A 284 11.40 -22.85 25.91
N GLU A 285 10.78 -23.96 25.53
CA GLU A 285 11.29 -25.31 25.80
C GLU A 285 12.66 -25.53 25.14
N ARG A 286 12.82 -25.19 23.86
CA ARG A 286 14.12 -25.25 23.17
C ARG A 286 15.17 -24.35 23.82
N ALA A 287 14.79 -23.14 24.23
CA ALA A 287 15.70 -22.24 24.94
C ALA A 287 16.13 -22.83 26.30
N LYS A 288 15.20 -23.50 27.00
CA LYS A 288 15.48 -24.18 28.26
C LYS A 288 16.47 -25.34 28.07
N GLU A 289 16.28 -26.19 27.06
CA GLU A 289 17.23 -27.27 26.73
C GLU A 289 18.65 -26.71 26.48
N ILE A 290 18.76 -25.63 25.71
CA ILE A 290 20.05 -24.96 25.45
C ILE A 290 20.64 -24.40 26.74
N TRP A 291 19.81 -23.80 27.60
CA TRP A 291 20.24 -23.26 28.89
C TRP A 291 20.76 -24.37 29.82
N GLU A 292 20.08 -25.51 29.88
CA GLU A 292 20.53 -26.67 30.66
C GLU A 292 21.89 -27.18 30.17
N VAL A 293 22.10 -27.29 28.86
CA VAL A 293 23.40 -27.64 28.29
C VAL A 293 24.47 -26.61 28.67
N MET A 294 24.16 -25.32 28.57
CA MET A 294 25.07 -24.24 28.99
C MET A 294 25.43 -24.35 30.47
N GLU A 295 24.47 -24.67 31.33
CA GLU A 295 24.69 -24.86 32.76
C GLU A 295 25.64 -26.03 33.03
N THR A 296 25.54 -27.12 32.27
CA THR A 296 26.51 -28.22 32.36
C THR A 296 27.91 -27.78 31.94
N PHE A 297 28.05 -26.98 30.88
CA PHE A 297 29.35 -26.43 30.48
C PHE A 297 29.91 -25.50 31.55
N LYS A 298 29.10 -24.60 32.10
CA LYS A 298 29.48 -23.69 33.19
C LYS A 298 30.00 -24.48 34.40
N ASN A 299 29.29 -25.53 34.81
CA ASN A 299 29.69 -26.41 35.91
C ASN A 299 30.97 -27.19 35.63
N ARG A 300 31.20 -27.61 34.38
CA ARG A 300 32.46 -28.24 33.98
C ARG A 300 33.62 -27.26 34.01
N ILE A 301 33.41 -26.03 33.52
CA ILE A 301 34.43 -24.96 33.55
C ILE A 301 34.77 -24.59 34.99
N SER A 302 33.79 -24.41 35.88
CA SER A 302 34.05 -24.09 37.29
C SER A 302 34.80 -25.22 38.02
N LYS A 303 34.50 -26.49 37.71
CA LYS A 303 35.29 -27.63 38.20
C LYS A 303 36.74 -27.61 37.68
N LEU A 304 36.94 -27.29 36.40
CA LEU A 304 38.29 -27.16 35.84
C LEU A 304 39.05 -25.97 36.45
N GLU A 305 38.37 -24.86 36.69
CA GLU A 305 38.94 -23.67 37.31
C GLU A 305 39.34 -23.91 38.77
N THR A 306 38.51 -24.59 39.54
CA THR A 306 38.85 -24.98 40.92
C THR A 306 40.02 -25.97 40.96
N LEU A 307 40.06 -26.96 40.07
CA LEU A 307 41.23 -27.85 39.94
C LEU A 307 42.50 -27.08 39.55
N GLN A 308 42.38 -26.13 38.62
CA GLN A 308 43.48 -25.26 38.22
C GLN A 308 43.93 -24.37 39.39
N GLN A 309 43.02 -23.81 40.18
CA GLN A 309 43.35 -22.99 41.35
C GLN A 309 44.03 -23.82 42.46
N VAL A 310 43.57 -25.03 42.74
CA VAL A 310 44.20 -25.93 43.72
C VAL A 310 45.60 -26.33 43.26
N THR A 311 45.75 -26.71 41.98
CA THR A 311 47.06 -27.04 41.39
C THR A 311 47.99 -25.83 41.35
N GLN A 312 47.47 -24.64 41.02
CA GLN A 312 48.22 -23.39 41.06
C GLN A 312 48.56 -22.97 42.47
N LEU A 313 47.74 -23.24 43.49
CA LEU A 313 48.04 -22.93 44.89
C LEU A 313 49.15 -23.85 45.43
N GLU A 314 49.09 -25.15 45.12
CA GLU A 314 50.13 -26.13 45.44
C GLU A 314 51.44 -25.85 44.68
N MET A 315 51.35 -25.46 43.40
CA MET A 315 52.50 -24.97 42.65
C MET A 315 52.99 -23.60 43.15
N MET A 316 52.10 -22.67 43.52
CA MET A 316 52.46 -21.32 44.00
C MET A 316 53.18 -21.40 45.33
N GLU A 317 52.81 -22.29 46.27
CA GLU A 317 53.60 -22.53 47.48
C GLU A 317 55.02 -23.02 47.14
N ASN A 318 55.13 -23.97 46.20
CA ASN A 318 56.41 -24.51 45.74
C ASN A 318 57.25 -23.49 44.94
N PHE A 319 56.61 -22.63 44.15
CA PHE A 319 57.21 -21.59 43.32
C PHE A 319 57.36 -20.24 44.04
N ARG A 320 56.85 -20.03 45.26
CA ARG A 320 57.10 -18.77 45.99
C ARG A 320 58.43 -18.81 46.76
N ILE A 321 58.87 -20.00 47.20
CA ILE A 321 60.10 -20.17 47.99
C ILE A 321 61.35 -20.34 47.09
N ARG A 322 61.19 -20.87 45.88
CA ARG A 322 62.30 -21.28 44.99
C ARG A 322 62.92 -20.15 44.11
N PRO A 323 62.16 -19.24 43.47
CA PRO A 323 62.71 -18.22 42.59
C PRO A 323 63.21 -16.98 43.33
N GLN A 324 62.76 -16.70 44.56
CA GLN A 324 63.27 -15.54 45.31
C GLN A 324 64.78 -15.65 45.60
N LYS A 325 65.25 -16.87 45.90
CA LYS A 325 66.68 -17.17 46.08
C LYS A 325 67.46 -17.12 44.77
N PHE A 326 66.84 -17.54 43.67
CA PHE A 326 67.47 -17.51 42.34
C PHE A 326 67.56 -16.08 41.79
N MET A 327 66.50 -15.29 41.94
CA MET A 327 66.45 -13.87 41.58
C MET A 327 67.46 -13.06 42.38
N PHE A 328 67.61 -13.30 43.69
CA PHE A 328 68.62 -12.61 44.51
C PHE A 328 70.05 -12.92 44.04
N ARG A 329 70.35 -14.18 43.70
CA ARG A 329 71.65 -14.57 43.13
C ARG A 329 71.88 -13.97 41.75
N PHE A 330 70.84 -13.90 40.92
CA PHE A 330 70.91 -13.34 39.57
C PHE A 330 71.12 -11.81 39.60
N VAL A 331 70.42 -11.11 40.50
CA VAL A 331 70.63 -9.66 40.73
C VAL A 331 72.03 -9.41 41.27
N SER A 332 72.52 -10.23 42.20
CA SER A 332 73.90 -10.15 42.68
C SER A 332 74.92 -10.37 41.56
N LEU A 333 74.71 -11.37 40.70
CA LEU A 333 75.54 -11.61 39.51
C LEU A 333 75.54 -10.41 38.55
N LEU A 334 74.36 -9.85 38.23
CA LEU A 334 74.25 -8.65 37.40
C LEU A 334 74.97 -7.46 38.02
N LEU A 335 74.88 -7.29 39.34
CA LEU A 335 75.56 -6.22 40.04
C LEU A 335 77.08 -6.39 39.99
N THR A 336 77.59 -7.60 40.16
CA THR A 336 79.04 -7.89 40.01
C THR A 336 79.52 -7.63 38.58
N LEU A 337 78.73 -8.03 37.58
CA LEU A 337 79.06 -7.77 36.18
C LEU A 337 79.07 -6.27 35.88
N ALA A 338 78.08 -5.53 36.38
CA ALA A 338 78.02 -4.08 36.24
C ALA A 338 79.23 -3.41 36.91
N THR A 339 79.65 -3.85 38.10
CA THR A 339 80.86 -3.31 38.75
C THR A 339 82.12 -3.60 37.94
N ILE A 340 82.27 -4.79 37.37
CA ILE A 340 83.41 -5.14 36.51
C ILE A 340 83.41 -4.27 35.25
N PHE A 341 82.24 -4.09 34.63
CA PHE A 341 82.11 -3.22 33.45
C PHE A 341 82.42 -1.76 33.79
N LEU A 342 82.01 -1.28 34.97
CA LEU A 342 82.29 0.08 35.44
C LEU A 342 83.77 0.29 35.74
N VAL A 343 84.45 -0.73 36.29
CA VAL A 343 85.91 -0.74 36.47
C VAL A 343 86.61 -0.78 35.13
N PHE A 344 86.14 -1.57 34.17
CA PHE A 344 86.68 -1.61 32.81
C PHE A 344 86.57 -0.25 32.12
N ILE A 345 85.40 0.39 32.18
CA ILE A 345 85.18 1.76 31.68
C ILE A 345 86.09 2.74 32.43
N SER A 346 86.21 2.63 33.75
CA SER A 346 87.11 3.49 34.53
C SER A 346 88.58 3.28 34.18
N THR A 347 88.99 2.06 33.86
CA THR A 347 90.35 1.71 33.43
C THR A 347 90.63 2.27 32.04
N ILE A 348 89.65 2.21 31.14
CA ILE A 348 89.71 2.86 29.82
C ILE A 348 89.73 4.38 29.94
N CYS A 349 88.95 4.96 30.87
CA CYS A 349 88.90 6.39 31.14
C CYS A 349 90.16 6.91 31.87
N ALA A 350 90.84 6.05 32.64
CA ALA A 350 92.07 6.38 33.37
C ALA A 350 93.35 6.15 32.56
N CYS A 351 93.25 5.67 31.31
CA CYS A 351 94.36 5.73 30.36
C CYS A 351 94.39 7.12 29.70
N PRO A 352 95.34 8.01 30.03
CA PRO A 352 95.56 9.20 29.23
C PRO A 352 96.44 8.77 28.06
N LEU A 353 95.89 8.51 26.87
CA LEU A 353 96.59 8.74 25.60
C LEU A 353 95.62 8.61 24.41
N PRO A 354 95.88 9.34 23.31
CA PRO A 354 94.90 10.17 22.66
C PRO A 354 94.85 9.77 21.20
N LEU A 355 94.28 8.62 20.87
CA LEU A 355 94.08 8.22 19.48
C LEU A 355 92.95 7.19 19.48
N VAL A 356 92.11 7.26 18.45
CA VAL A 356 91.03 6.30 18.15
C VAL A 356 89.65 6.57 18.78
N ASN A 357 89.26 7.83 19.02
CA ASN A 357 87.83 8.17 19.27
C ASN A 357 87.05 8.68 18.04
N SER A 358 87.69 8.80 16.87
CA SER A 358 86.99 9.07 15.60
C SER A 358 86.83 7.79 14.76
N ARG A 359 87.91 7.00 14.59
CA ARG A 359 87.90 5.83 13.69
C ARG A 359 87.09 4.64 14.25
N LEU A 360 87.22 4.33 15.55
CA LEU A 360 86.50 3.19 16.14
C LEU A 360 85.00 3.48 16.28
N ARG A 361 84.62 4.69 16.72
CA ARG A 361 83.21 5.12 16.77
C ARG A 361 82.55 5.11 15.41
N THR A 362 83.26 5.54 14.36
CA THR A 362 82.73 5.49 12.98
C THR A 362 82.64 4.06 12.46
N CYS A 363 83.59 3.19 12.82
CA CYS A 363 83.55 1.77 12.43
C CYS A 363 82.42 1.00 13.13
N THR A 364 82.19 1.22 14.43
CA THR A 364 81.10 0.57 15.16
C THR A 364 79.72 1.05 14.73
N THR A 365 79.55 2.35 14.45
CA THR A 365 78.30 2.85 13.88
C THR A 365 78.07 2.30 12.48
N LEU A 366 79.09 2.22 11.62
CA LEU A 366 78.98 1.59 10.29
C LEU A 366 78.67 0.08 10.38
N MET A 367 79.26 -0.64 11.33
CA MET A 367 78.93 -2.05 11.60
C MET A 367 77.47 -2.23 12.05
N LEU A 368 76.99 -1.37 12.96
CA LEU A 368 75.60 -1.41 13.41
C LEU A 368 74.61 -1.03 12.30
N ILE A 369 74.94 -0.05 11.46
CA ILE A 369 74.15 0.34 10.30
C ILE A 369 74.14 -0.79 9.25
N GLY A 370 75.29 -1.42 8.99
CA GLY A 370 75.41 -2.57 8.09
C GLY A 370 74.61 -3.79 8.56
N LEU A 371 74.69 -4.11 9.86
CA LEU A 371 73.89 -5.17 10.49
C LEU A 371 72.38 -4.84 10.45
N GLY A 372 72.01 -3.58 10.67
CA GLY A 372 70.63 -3.11 10.53
C GLY A 372 70.10 -3.24 9.10
N ALA A 373 70.91 -2.89 8.10
CA ALA A 373 70.56 -3.04 6.69
C ALA A 373 70.41 -4.52 6.28
N LEU A 374 71.29 -5.39 6.75
CA LEU A 374 71.17 -6.84 6.53
C LEU A 374 69.93 -7.43 7.20
N ALA A 375 69.60 -7.00 8.42
CA ALA A 375 68.38 -7.42 9.11
C ALA A 375 67.11 -6.93 8.40
N TRP A 376 67.13 -5.71 7.86
CA TRP A 376 66.04 -5.15 7.04
C TRP A 376 65.87 -5.93 5.73
N GLN A 377 66.97 -6.22 5.02
CA GLN A 377 66.96 -6.99 3.80
C GLN A 377 66.47 -8.42 4.03
N LYS A 378 66.88 -9.05 5.14
CA LYS A 378 66.41 -10.38 5.53
C LYS A 378 64.93 -10.39 5.94
N ARG A 379 64.43 -9.30 6.53
CA ARG A 379 63.00 -9.14 6.88
C ARG A 379 62.13 -8.98 5.64
N HIS A 380 62.61 -8.31 4.59
CA HIS A 380 61.87 -8.15 3.34
C HIS A 380 61.92 -9.36 2.41
N ALA A 381 62.90 -10.25 2.60
CA ALA A 381 62.98 -11.53 1.88
C ALA A 381 62.06 -12.63 2.46
N ILE A 382 61.34 -12.36 3.55
CA ILE A 382 60.30 -13.24 4.08
C ILE A 382 58.96 -12.78 3.50
N PRO A 383 58.44 -13.38 2.41
CA PRO A 383 57.09 -13.08 1.94
C PRO A 383 56.09 -13.43 3.06
N ALA A 384 55.02 -12.64 3.16
CA ALA A 384 53.98 -12.69 4.19
C ALA A 384 53.20 -14.02 4.29
N THR A 385 53.67 -15.10 3.64
CA THR A 385 53.08 -16.44 3.64
C THR A 385 53.47 -17.29 4.84
N ASP A 386 54.54 -16.98 5.58
CA ASP A 386 55.03 -17.82 6.68
C ASP A 386 54.52 -17.45 8.09
N TRP A 387 53.71 -16.40 8.25
CA TRP A 387 53.13 -16.08 9.56
C TRP A 387 52.22 -17.21 10.10
N GLN A 388 51.63 -18.00 9.19
CA GLN A 388 50.80 -19.18 9.48
C GLN A 388 51.61 -20.38 10.03
N ALA A 389 52.94 -20.38 9.87
CA ALA A 389 53.82 -21.46 10.34
C ALA A 389 54.26 -21.26 11.80
N TRP A 390 54.28 -20.01 12.30
CA TRP A 390 54.68 -19.67 13.67
C TRP A 390 53.55 -19.75 14.71
N VAL A 391 52.30 -19.96 14.28
CA VAL A 391 51.20 -20.19 15.22
C VAL A 391 51.26 -21.64 15.74
N PRO A 392 51.37 -21.85 17.06
CA PRO A 392 51.39 -23.19 17.66
C PRO A 392 50.20 -24.04 17.19
N SER A 393 50.46 -25.29 16.85
CA SER A 393 49.49 -26.27 16.33
C SER A 393 48.25 -26.49 17.20
N ARG A 394 48.25 -26.03 18.46
CA ARG A 394 47.09 -26.05 19.37
C ARG A 394 45.90 -25.20 18.91
N TRP A 395 46.11 -24.16 18.10
CA TRP A 395 45.01 -23.30 17.60
C TRP A 395 44.48 -23.74 16.23
N ARG A 396 45.03 -24.81 15.65
CA ARG A 396 44.69 -25.30 14.30
C ARG A 396 43.53 -26.33 14.30
N LEU A 397 43.01 -26.71 15.47
CA LEU A 397 42.14 -27.88 15.63
C LEU A 397 40.61 -27.62 15.62
N TYR A 398 40.12 -26.42 15.30
CA TYR A 398 38.67 -26.14 15.36
C TYR A 398 37.99 -25.78 14.02
N SER A 399 38.53 -26.15 12.87
CA SER A 399 37.88 -25.79 11.59
C SER A 399 37.75 -26.92 10.57
N LYS A 400 38.20 -28.14 10.85
CA LYS A 400 38.23 -29.16 9.81
C LYS A 400 38.01 -30.57 10.34
N ASP A 401 36.78 -30.86 10.75
CA ASP A 401 36.25 -32.22 10.76
C ASP A 401 34.73 -32.22 10.57
N SER A 402 34.30 -32.64 9.39
CA SER A 402 33.11 -33.49 9.19
C SER A 402 33.20 -34.09 7.79
N LYS A 403 33.88 -35.24 7.70
CA LYS A 403 33.88 -36.15 6.54
C LYS A 403 32.54 -36.91 6.52
N PRO A 404 31.85 -37.07 5.39
CA PRO A 404 30.82 -38.09 5.27
C PRO A 404 31.44 -39.46 4.98
N LEU A 405 30.83 -40.48 5.56
CA LEU A 405 31.15 -41.90 5.45
C LEU A 405 30.87 -42.38 4.02
N SER A 406 31.77 -43.21 3.50
CA SER A 406 31.74 -43.87 2.19
C SER A 406 30.56 -44.82 2.05
N ASP A 407 30.02 -44.84 0.84
CA ASP A 407 29.10 -45.84 0.30
C ASP A 407 29.81 -47.20 0.13
N GLY A 408 29.03 -48.29 0.13
CA GLY A 408 29.45 -49.61 -0.38
C GLY A 408 28.89 -50.84 0.34
N THR A 409 27.68 -51.28 -0.01
CA THR A 409 27.32 -52.58 -0.66
C THR A 409 25.81 -52.76 -0.64
#